data_AF-A0A9W5TWH7-F1
#
_entry.id   AF-A0A9W5TWH7-F1
#
_cell.length_a   1.000
_cell.length_b   1.000
_cell.length_c   1.000
_cell.angle_alpha   90.00
_cell.angle_beta   90.00
_cell.angle_gamma   90.00
#
_symmetry.space_group_name_H-M   'P 1'
#
loop_
_entity.id
_entity.type
_entity.pdbx_description
1 polymer ?
#
loop_
_entity_poly.entity_id
_entity_poly.type
_entity_poly.pdbx_seq_one_letter_code
_entity_poly.pdbx_strand_id
1 'polypeptide(L)' 'MYKYSVTPNKDVTAWYVKLEDVAPTNEYATKDDAIEKAEQIAKENKPSKVTILDKYHQVVEEKIF' A
#
# COMPACT_ATOMS: atom_id res chain seq x y z
N MET A 1 -11.85 -0.25 -10.49
CA MET A 1 -10.60 0.50 -10.20
C MET A 1 -9.97 -0.15 -8.99
N TYR A 2 -8.76 -0.67 -9.11
CA TYR A 2 -8.08 -1.34 -7.99
C TYR A 2 -7.60 -0.30 -6.99
N LYS A 3 -7.77 -0.57 -5.68
CA LYS A 3 -7.37 0.35 -4.62
C LYS A 3 -6.42 -0.35 -3.67
N TYR A 4 -5.16 0.03 -3.74
CA TYR A 4 -4.12 -0.44 -2.86
C TYR A 4 -3.93 0.54 -1.70
N SER A 5 -3.67 0.02 -0.52
CA SER A 5 -3.37 0.75 0.69
C SER A 5 -2.09 0.21 1.30
N VAL A 6 -1.18 1.11 1.66
CA VAL A 6 0.11 0.80 2.26
C VAL A 6 0.06 1.26 3.71
N THR A 7 0.04 0.31 4.64
CA THR A 7 -0.13 0.58 6.07
C THR A 7 0.96 -0.10 6.88
N PRO A 8 1.54 0.55 7.90
CA PRO A 8 2.45 -0.15 8.81
C PRO A 8 1.72 -1.18 9.67
N ASN A 9 2.45 -2.15 10.20
CA ASN A 9 1.97 -3.04 11.24
C ASN A 9 1.85 -2.29 12.59
N LYS A 10 1.22 -2.93 13.59
CA LYS A 10 0.95 -2.33 14.90
C LYS A 10 2.23 -1.84 15.59
N ASP A 11 3.35 -2.51 15.34
CA ASP A 11 4.65 -2.22 15.95
C ASP A 11 5.54 -1.31 15.08
N VAL A 12 5.06 -0.89 13.90
CA VAL A 12 5.79 -0.09 12.90
C VAL A 12 7.14 -0.73 12.49
N THR A 13 7.21 -2.06 12.53
CA THR A 13 8.38 -2.86 12.14
C THR A 13 8.26 -3.45 10.74
N ALA A 14 7.06 -3.47 10.18
CA ALA A 14 6.78 -3.94 8.83
C ALA A 14 5.63 -3.15 8.20
N TRP A 15 5.49 -3.26 6.89
CA TRP A 15 4.53 -2.55 6.07
C TRP A 15 3.73 -3.54 5.22
N TYR A 16 2.41 -3.38 5.25
CA TYR A 16 1.49 -4.21 4.49
C TYR A 16 0.98 -3.46 3.28
N VAL A 17 0.93 -4.18 2.15
CA VAL A 17 0.16 -3.76 0.98
C VAL A 17 -1.15 -4.52 0.97
N LYS A 18 -2.25 -3.79 1.15
CA LYS A 18 -3.63 -4.31 1.14
C LYS A 18 -4.33 -3.80 -0.10
N LEU A 19 -5.04 -4.68 -0.80
CA LEU A 19 -5.98 -4.27 -1.83
C LEU A 19 -7.37 -4.25 -1.17
N GLU A 20 -8.16 -3.17 -1.30
CA GLU A 20 -9.42 -2.96 -0.53
C GLU A 20 -10.42 -4.13 -0.60
N ASP A 21 -10.28 -5.01 -1.58
CA ASP A 21 -11.18 -6.15 -1.82
C ASP A 21 -10.54 -7.52 -1.52
N VAL A 22 -9.31 -7.56 -0.96
CA VAL A 22 -8.59 -8.82 -0.65
C VAL A 22 -7.68 -8.66 0.57
N ALA A 23 -7.46 -9.78 1.27
CA ALA A 23 -6.58 -9.82 2.43
C ALA A 23 -5.16 -9.32 2.08
N PRO A 24 -4.46 -8.65 3.02
CA PRO A 24 -3.06 -8.23 2.84
C PRO A 24 -2.24 -9.38 2.30
N THR A 25 -1.73 -9.23 1.08
CA THR A 25 -1.09 -10.33 0.37
C THR A 25 0.41 -10.36 0.66
N ASN A 26 0.98 -9.20 1.02
CA ASN A 26 2.42 -9.04 1.18
C ASN A 26 2.77 -8.13 2.36
N GLU A 27 3.74 -8.59 3.15
CA GLU A 27 4.43 -7.85 4.21
C GLU A 27 5.84 -7.51 3.74
N TYR A 28 6.26 -6.28 4.02
CA TYR A 28 7.56 -5.74 3.63
C TYR A 28 8.27 -5.18 4.85
N ALA A 29 9.59 -5.32 4.91
CA ALA A 29 10.36 -4.82 6.04
C ALA A 29 10.42 -3.29 6.09
N THR A 30 10.42 -2.62 4.93
CA THR A 30 10.51 -1.17 4.83
C THR A 30 9.29 -0.55 4.16
N LYS A 31 9.06 0.73 4.45
CA LYS A 31 8.00 1.53 3.83
C LYS A 31 8.21 1.64 2.32
N ASP A 32 9.45 1.91 1.91
CA ASP A 32 9.79 2.16 0.51
C ASP A 32 9.58 0.90 -0.34
N ASP A 33 9.98 -0.29 0.16
CA ASP A 33 9.73 -1.56 -0.53
C ASP A 33 8.22 -1.81 -0.74
N ALA A 34 7.40 -1.51 0.29
CA ALA A 34 5.95 -1.66 0.22
C ALA A 34 5.33 -0.71 -0.80
N ILE A 35 5.78 0.55 -0.84
CA ILE A 35 5.31 1.55 -1.79
C ILE A 35 5.69 1.14 -3.21
N GLU A 36 6.95 0.76 -3.44
CA GLU A 36 7.43 0.37 -4.77
C GLU A 36 6.62 -0.81 -5.32
N LYS A 37 6.37 -1.82 -4.50
CA LYS A 37 5.52 -2.95 -4.91
C LYS A 37 4.07 -2.57 -5.11
N ALA A 38 3.48 -1.76 -4.23
CA ALA A 38 2.11 -1.27 -4.44
C ALA A 38 1.99 -0.49 -5.75
N GLU A 39 2.95 0.37 -6.08
CA GLU A 39 3.00 1.10 -7.34
C GLU A 39 3.18 0.18 -8.55
N GLN A 40 4.07 -0.80 -8.46
CA GLN A 40 4.31 -1.75 -9.55
C GLN A 40 3.01 -2.49 -9.91
N ILE A 41 2.35 -3.07 -8.90
CA ILE A 41 1.10 -3.81 -9.08
C ILE A 41 -0.01 -2.88 -9.57
N ALA A 42 -0.09 -1.65 -9.05
CA ALA A 42 -1.06 -0.66 -9.48
C ALA A 42 -0.88 -0.26 -10.95
N LYS A 43 0.36 -0.04 -11.39
CA LYS A 43 0.69 0.28 -12.79
C LYS A 43 0.33 -0.86 -13.75
N GLU A 44 0.44 -2.11 -13.30
CA GLU A 44 0.02 -3.29 -14.07
C GLU A 44 -1.51 -3.44 -14.13
N ASN A 45 -2.23 -3.02 -13.08
CA ASN A 45 -3.68 -3.21 -12.94
C ASN A 45 -4.48 -1.92 -13.12
N LYS A 46 -4.32 -1.22 -14.23
CA LYS A 46 -5.03 0.06 -14.49
C LYS A 46 -6.51 -0.15 -14.84
N PRO A 47 -7.43 0.75 -14.43
CA PRO A 47 -7.18 1.93 -13.59
C PRO A 47 -7.03 1.54 -12.12
N SER A 48 -6.07 2.15 -11.42
CA SER A 48 -5.81 1.86 -10.00
C SER A 48 -5.41 3.10 -9.18
N LYS A 49 -5.50 2.97 -7.86
CA LYS A 49 -5.11 3.97 -6.86
C LYS A 49 -4.26 3.31 -5.78
N VAL A 50 -3.18 3.96 -5.37
CA VAL A 50 -2.35 3.59 -4.21
C VAL A 50 -2.51 4.67 -3.15
N THR A 51 -2.87 4.29 -1.93
CA THR A 51 -3.00 5.17 -0.77
C THR A 51 -1.94 4.79 0.25
N ILE A 52 -1.11 5.73 0.66
CA ILE A 52 -0.03 5.51 1.61
C ILE A 52 -0.45 6.13 2.94
N LEU A 53 -0.52 5.30 3.98
CA LEU A 53 -0.92 5.71 5.32
C LEU A 53 0.29 5.76 6.25
N ASP A 54 0.25 6.61 7.28
CA ASP A 54 1.25 6.61 8.35
C ASP A 54 0.90 5.65 9.50
N LYS A 55 1.73 5.68 10.55
CA LYS A 55 1.52 4.92 11.80
C LYS A 55 0.23 5.28 12.56
N TYR A 56 -0.36 6.44 12.27
CA TYR A 56 -1.64 6.87 12.82
C TYR A 56 -2.80 6.57 11.88
N HIS A 57 -2.56 5.78 10.82
CA HIS A 57 -3.53 5.47 9.78
C HIS A 57 -4.06 6.74 9.09
N GLN A 58 -3.27 7.81 9.06
CA GLN A 58 -3.58 9.02 8.31
C GLN A 58 -3.00 8.91 6.90
N VAL A 59 -3.77 9.35 5.91
CA VAL A 59 -3.32 9.39 4.52
C VAL A 59 -2.22 10.43 4.40
N VAL A 60 -1.02 9.97 4.06
CA VAL A 60 0.13 10.83 3.78
C VAL A 60 0.17 11.18 2.31
N GLU A 61 -0.14 10.21 1.45
CA GLU A 61 0.04 10.35 0.01
C GLU A 61 -0.90 9.44 -0.76
N GLU A 62 -1.35 9.91 -1.92
CA GLU A 62 -2.19 9.14 -2.83
C GLU A 62 -1.65 9.25 -4.27
N LYS A 63 -1.59 8.12 -4.97
CA LYS A 63 -1.18 8.03 -6.36
C LYS A 63 -2.25 7.33 -7.18
N ILE A 64 -2.48 7.80 -8.40
CA ILE A 64 -3.45 7.22 -9.34
C ILE A 64 -2.66 6.79 -10.58
N PHE A 65 -2.91 5.59 -11.06
CA PHE A 65 -2.20 4.98 -12.19
C PHE A 65 -3.14 4.50 -13.30
#